data_AF-A0A501P926-F1
#
_entry.id   AF-A0A501P926-F1
#
_cell.length_a   1.000
_cell.length_b   1.000
_cell.length_c   1.000
_cell.angle_alpha   90.00
_cell.angle_beta   90.00
_cell.angle_gamma   90.00
#
_symmetry.space_group_name_H-M   'P 1'
#
loop_
_entity.id
_entity.type
_entity.pdbx_description
1 polymer ?
#
loop_
_entity_poly.entity_id
_entity_poly.type
_entity_poly.pdbx_seq_one_letter_code
_entity_poly.pdbx_strand_id
1 'polypeptide(L)'
;MLSLIKIELNKVSKSKLFLAWLCTIFIVLGITAIIIMGLGTDNKLGEFTGQDSNVIRITGKWEGWAIVASLFSSLFTKAAFLIFESYLLSTIIIDEFKRRTIFQLFSYPISKIKLLWGKILSVILIAFIAHFSAHLVIQLFIRFMAVVTESSYIPLASQLINLAGITFATVLIGLLPFVLGMIKHSTAITMLSGLGLAALLSNVSPGSLSNNIADNLFFLIFASFISLMITLFSIYTISRKDINIK
;
A
#
# COMPACT_ATOMS: atom_id res chain seq x y z
N MET A 1 23.92 1.46 -10.38
CA MET A 1 22.88 1.30 -9.33
C MET A 1 21.97 0.11 -9.59
N LEU A 2 21.47 -0.11 -10.81
CA LEU A 2 20.62 -1.26 -11.16
C LEU A 2 21.25 -2.64 -10.86
N SER A 3 22.56 -2.79 -11.03
CA SER A 3 23.29 -4.03 -10.67
C SER A 3 23.28 -4.33 -9.17
N LEU A 4 23.36 -3.30 -8.32
CA LEU A 4 23.22 -3.45 -6.85
C LEU A 4 21.81 -3.86 -6.46
N ILE A 5 20.79 -3.25 -7.08
CA ILE A 5 19.39 -3.60 -6.85
C ILE A 5 19.16 -5.07 -7.21
N LYS A 6 19.70 -5.55 -8.34
CA LYS A 6 19.59 -6.95 -8.76
C LYS A 6 20.22 -7.94 -7.76
N ILE A 7 21.34 -7.58 -7.14
CA ILE A 7 22.03 -8.41 -6.13
C ILE A 7 21.23 -8.46 -4.83
N GLU A 8 20.73 -7.31 -4.36
CA GLU A 8 19.90 -7.22 -3.16
C GLU A 8 18.57 -7.98 -3.30
N LEU A 9 17.93 -7.89 -4.49
CA LEU A 9 16.70 -8.62 -4.79
C LEU A 9 16.89 -10.15 -4.78
N ASN A 10 18.11 -10.63 -5.03
CA ASN A 10 18.42 -12.06 -5.03
C ASN A 10 18.75 -12.60 -3.63
N LYS A 11 19.06 -11.71 -2.67
CA LYS A 11 19.36 -12.05 -1.28
C LYS A 11 18.09 -12.35 -0.47
N VAL A 12 16.98 -11.70 -0.84
CA VAL A 12 15.68 -11.97 -0.22
C VAL A 12 15.08 -13.24 -0.82
N SER A 13 14.55 -14.13 0.03
CA SER A 13 13.90 -15.35 -0.44
C SER A 13 12.65 -15.01 -1.26
N LYS A 14 12.79 -14.99 -2.59
CA LYS A 14 11.72 -14.65 -3.55
C LYS A 14 10.43 -15.41 -3.29
N SER A 15 10.54 -16.68 -2.88
CA SER A 15 9.41 -17.53 -2.52
C SER A 15 8.60 -16.99 -1.33
N LYS A 16 9.24 -16.54 -0.24
CA LYS A 16 8.52 -15.99 0.91
C LYS A 16 7.85 -14.65 0.59
N LEU A 17 8.52 -13.80 -0.18
CA LEU A 17 7.95 -12.53 -0.65
C LEU A 17 6.74 -12.76 -1.55
N PHE A 18 6.85 -13.69 -2.50
CA PHE A 18 5.77 -14.06 -3.40
C PHE A 18 4.58 -14.65 -2.64
N LEU A 19 4.84 -15.53 -1.67
CA LEU A 19 3.79 -16.14 -0.85
C LEU A 19 3.09 -15.10 0.05
N ALA A 20 3.84 -14.15 0.62
CA ALA A 20 3.27 -13.06 1.39
C ALA A 20 2.39 -12.15 0.52
N TRP A 21 2.86 -11.81 -0.69
CA TRP A 21 2.10 -11.03 -1.67
C TRP A 21 0.82 -11.75 -2.14
N LEU A 22 0.91 -13.05 -2.40
CA LEU A 22 -0.24 -13.86 -2.78
C LEU A 22 -1.26 -13.95 -1.65
N CYS A 23 -0.80 -14.15 -0.41
CA CYS A 23 -1.64 -14.18 0.78
C CYS A 23 -2.40 -12.87 0.98
N THR A 24 -1.74 -11.70 0.84
CA THR A 24 -2.44 -10.41 0.97
C THR A 24 -3.50 -10.21 -0.10
N ILE A 25 -3.24 -10.63 -1.34
CA ILE A 25 -4.24 -10.60 -2.42
C ILE A 25 -5.43 -11.50 -2.08
N PHE A 26 -5.19 -12.73 -1.64
CA PHE A 26 -6.26 -13.67 -1.27
C PHE A 26 -7.12 -13.15 -0.11
N ILE A 27 -6.50 -12.53 0.90
CA ILE A 27 -7.23 -11.92 2.02
C ILE A 27 -8.15 -10.81 1.52
N VAL A 28 -7.65 -9.90 0.69
CA VAL A 28 -8.46 -8.80 0.15
C VAL A 28 -9.57 -9.33 -0.75
N LEU A 29 -9.30 -10.31 -1.62
CA LEU A 29 -10.32 -10.96 -2.45
C LEU A 29 -11.39 -11.69 -1.63
N GLY A 30 -11.00 -12.34 -0.54
CA GLY A 30 -11.95 -12.99 0.38
C GLY A 30 -12.88 -11.97 1.02
N ILE A 31 -12.34 -10.85 1.50
CA ILE A 31 -13.14 -9.77 2.09
C ILE A 31 -14.10 -9.17 1.05
N THR A 32 -13.64 -8.92 -0.18
CA THR A 32 -14.50 -8.36 -1.23
C THR A 32 -15.60 -9.33 -1.65
N ALA A 33 -15.31 -10.63 -1.74
CA ALA A 33 -16.31 -11.66 -2.01
C ALA A 33 -17.38 -11.74 -0.90
N ILE A 34 -16.97 -11.68 0.37
CA ILE A 34 -17.89 -11.65 1.53
C ILE A 34 -18.79 -10.41 1.47
N ILE A 35 -18.26 -9.25 1.10
CA ILE A 35 -19.04 -8.01 0.97
C ILE A 35 -20.09 -8.14 -0.14
N ILE A 36 -19.71 -8.69 -1.30
CA ILE A 36 -20.64 -8.90 -2.43
C ILE A 36 -21.77 -9.88 -2.01
N MET A 37 -21.41 -10.99 -1.37
CA MET A 37 -22.38 -12.00 -0.92
C MET A 37 -23.30 -11.46 0.19
N GLY A 38 -22.75 -10.68 1.14
CA GLY A 38 -23.50 -10.03 2.20
C GLY A 38 -24.51 -9.02 1.66
N LEU A 39 -24.09 -8.19 0.70
CA LEU A 39 -24.97 -7.21 0.06
C LEU A 39 -26.11 -7.85 -0.74
N GLY A 40 -25.84 -8.99 -1.38
CA GLY A 40 -26.84 -9.77 -2.10
C GLY A 40 -27.82 -10.54 -1.20
N THR A 41 -27.52 -10.69 0.09
CA THR A 41 -28.40 -11.38 1.06
C THR A 41 -29.25 -10.36 1.79
N ASP A 42 -28.62 -9.41 2.50
CA ASP A 42 -29.28 -8.35 3.25
C ASP A 42 -28.64 -7.02 2.83
N ASN A 43 -29.36 -6.18 2.08
CA ASN A 43 -28.87 -4.90 1.51
C ASN A 43 -28.52 -3.83 2.57
N LYS A 44 -28.27 -4.23 3.82
CA LYS A 44 -27.93 -3.39 4.97
C LYS A 44 -26.61 -2.64 4.76
N LEU A 45 -25.63 -3.26 4.11
CA LEU A 45 -24.36 -2.60 3.76
C LEU A 45 -24.55 -1.50 2.69
N GLY A 46 -25.60 -1.58 1.86
CA GLY A 46 -25.92 -0.58 0.83
C GLY A 46 -26.50 0.69 1.44
N GLU A 47 -27.31 0.56 2.49
CA GLU A 47 -27.90 1.68 3.26
C GLU A 47 -26.82 2.61 3.85
N PHE A 48 -25.67 2.08 4.31
CA PHE A 48 -24.54 2.89 4.83
C PHE A 48 -23.85 3.75 3.76
N THR A 49 -24.02 3.40 2.48
CA THR A 49 -23.36 4.08 1.36
C THR A 49 -24.30 4.96 0.54
N GLY A 50 -25.62 4.78 0.67
CA GLY A 50 -26.65 5.42 -0.16
C GLY A 50 -27.27 6.69 0.41
N GLN A 51 -26.83 7.18 1.57
CA GLN A 51 -27.58 8.20 2.32
C GLN A 51 -27.49 9.64 1.77
N ASP A 52 -26.69 9.92 0.73
CA ASP A 52 -26.49 11.30 0.24
C ASP A 52 -26.69 11.53 -1.28
N SER A 53 -26.93 10.49 -2.08
CA SER A 53 -27.32 10.70 -3.48
C SER A 53 -28.84 10.64 -3.63
N ASN A 54 -29.49 11.80 -3.62
CA ASN A 54 -30.88 12.00 -4.08
C ASN A 54 -31.15 11.54 -5.54
N VAL A 55 -30.18 10.91 -6.21
CA VAL A 55 -30.25 10.48 -7.63
C VAL A 55 -30.37 8.96 -7.78
N ILE A 56 -30.00 8.15 -6.77
CA ILE A 56 -30.08 6.69 -6.88
C ILE A 56 -30.76 6.14 -5.63
N ARG A 57 -32.10 6.08 -5.67
CA ARG A 57 -32.83 5.16 -4.80
C ARG A 57 -32.40 3.75 -5.22
N ILE A 58 -31.42 3.19 -4.52
CA ILE A 58 -31.02 1.79 -4.63
C ILE A 58 -32.24 0.95 -4.28
N THR A 59 -33.00 0.55 -5.29
CA THR A 59 -34.31 -0.11 -5.12
C THR A 59 -34.22 -1.59 -5.55
N GLY A 60 -33.23 -1.98 -6.37
CA GLY A 60 -32.95 -3.37 -6.74
C GLY A 60 -31.90 -4.07 -5.85
N LYS A 61 -32.13 -5.37 -5.56
CA LYS A 61 -31.23 -6.30 -4.82
C LYS A 61 -29.80 -6.37 -5.37
N TRP A 62 -29.60 -5.96 -6.63
CA TRP A 62 -28.31 -5.97 -7.34
C TRP A 62 -27.99 -4.64 -8.02
N GLU A 63 -28.70 -3.56 -7.67
CA GLU A 63 -28.36 -2.22 -8.16
C GLU A 63 -27.42 -1.54 -7.17
N GLY A 64 -26.23 -1.12 -7.62
CA GLY A 64 -25.27 -0.39 -6.78
C GLY A 64 -24.25 -1.23 -6.00
N TRP A 65 -24.34 -2.57 -6.00
CA TRP A 65 -23.37 -3.42 -5.30
C TRP A 65 -21.93 -3.24 -5.80
N ALA A 66 -21.76 -3.02 -7.11
CA ALA A 66 -20.45 -2.83 -7.71
C ALA A 66 -19.75 -1.58 -7.18
N ILE A 67 -20.51 -0.51 -6.91
CA ILE A 67 -20.00 0.75 -6.37
C ILE A 67 -19.52 0.51 -4.94
N VAL A 68 -20.38 -0.07 -4.09
CA VAL A 68 -20.07 -0.39 -2.69
C VAL A 68 -18.86 -1.32 -2.60
N ALA A 69 -18.87 -2.42 -3.35
CA ALA A 69 -17.78 -3.39 -3.37
C ALA A 69 -16.46 -2.76 -3.84
N SER A 70 -16.49 -1.89 -4.86
CA SER A 70 -15.29 -1.21 -5.36
C SER A 70 -14.69 -0.25 -4.33
N LEU A 71 -15.52 0.47 -3.58
CA LEU A 71 -15.07 1.42 -2.55
C LEU A 71 -14.41 0.69 -1.39
N PHE A 72 -15.11 -0.29 -0.79
CA PHE A 72 -14.55 -1.08 0.30
C PHE A 72 -13.29 -1.82 -0.14
N SER A 73 -13.30 -2.38 -1.35
CA SER A 73 -12.12 -3.01 -1.91
C SER A 73 -10.92 -2.07 -1.98
N SER A 74 -11.12 -0.83 -2.44
CA SER A 74 -10.04 0.17 -2.54
C SER A 74 -9.44 0.45 -1.16
N LEU A 75 -10.28 0.62 -0.14
CA LEU A 75 -9.85 0.86 1.25
C LEU A 75 -9.05 -0.32 1.83
N PHE A 76 -9.57 -1.54 1.71
CA PHE A 76 -8.88 -2.73 2.21
C PHE A 76 -7.59 -3.01 1.46
N THR A 77 -7.55 -2.74 0.15
CA THR A 77 -6.32 -2.84 -0.65
C THR A 77 -5.28 -1.85 -0.12
N LYS A 78 -5.64 -0.56 0.04
CA LYS A 78 -4.75 0.46 0.59
C LYS A 78 -4.19 0.05 1.96
N ALA A 79 -5.04 -0.42 2.87
CA ALA A 79 -4.63 -0.86 4.21
C ALA A 79 -3.67 -2.06 4.16
N ALA A 80 -4.05 -3.12 3.44
CA ALA A 80 -3.27 -4.35 3.36
C ALA A 80 -1.90 -4.12 2.72
N PHE A 81 -1.83 -3.30 1.66
CA PHE A 81 -0.58 -3.00 0.98
C PHE A 81 0.34 -2.07 1.77
N LEU A 82 -0.19 -1.15 2.60
CA LEU A 82 0.63 -0.37 3.54
C LEU A 82 1.27 -1.25 4.62
N ILE A 83 0.53 -2.24 5.14
CA ILE A 83 1.06 -3.21 6.10
C ILE A 83 2.13 -4.08 5.43
N PHE A 84 1.87 -4.55 4.21
CA PHE A 84 2.83 -5.33 3.41
C PHE A 84 4.11 -4.54 3.10
N GLU A 85 3.99 -3.28 2.72
CA GLU A 85 5.13 -2.39 2.49
C GLU A 85 5.97 -2.21 3.76
N SER A 86 5.31 -2.04 4.90
CA SER A 86 5.99 -1.94 6.20
C SER A 86 6.74 -3.23 6.55
N TYR A 87 6.19 -4.40 6.18
CA TYR A 87 6.88 -5.68 6.29
C TYR A 87 8.11 -5.76 5.35
N LEU A 88 8.01 -5.28 4.11
CA LEU A 88 9.17 -5.20 3.19
C LEU A 88 10.28 -4.31 3.75
N LEU A 89 9.94 -3.12 4.24
CA LEU A 89 10.90 -2.21 4.89
C LEU A 89 11.58 -2.85 6.10
N SER A 90 10.78 -3.55 6.92
CA SER A 90 11.26 -4.23 8.11
C SER A 90 12.27 -5.32 7.78
N THR A 91 11.95 -6.17 6.81
CA THR A 91 12.76 -7.34 6.46
C THR A 91 13.99 -7.01 5.61
N ILE A 92 13.88 -6.09 4.66
CA ILE A 92 14.95 -5.75 3.72
C ILE A 92 15.95 -4.76 4.32
N ILE A 93 15.48 -3.85 5.18
CA ILE A 93 16.29 -2.78 5.72
C ILE A 93 16.51 -2.97 7.23
N ILE A 94 15.45 -2.97 8.04
CA ILE A 94 15.58 -2.90 9.50
C ILE A 94 16.20 -4.15 10.12
N ASP A 95 15.92 -5.35 9.62
CA ASP A 95 16.52 -6.59 10.15
C ASP A 95 18.05 -6.60 9.96
N GLU A 96 18.56 -6.04 8.85
CA GLU A 96 20.00 -5.89 8.62
C GLU A 96 20.64 -4.82 9.52
N PHE A 97 19.93 -3.72 9.80
CA PHE A 97 20.37 -2.71 10.78
C PHE A 97 20.41 -3.30 12.20
N LYS A 98 19.39 -4.09 12.57
CA LYS A 98 19.31 -4.74 13.88
C LYS A 98 20.43 -5.76 14.10
N ARG A 99 20.76 -6.56 13.08
CA ARG A 99 21.79 -7.62 13.15
C ARG A 99 23.22 -7.11 13.05
N ARG A 100 23.45 -5.79 12.92
CA ARG A 100 24.79 -5.19 12.69
C ARG A 100 25.53 -5.76 11.47
N THR A 101 24.87 -6.47 10.56
CA THR A 101 25.48 -6.96 9.31
C THR A 101 25.82 -5.82 8.34
N ILE A 102 25.42 -4.59 8.64
CA ILE A 102 25.93 -3.38 7.99
C ILE A 102 27.44 -3.23 8.18
N PHE A 103 28.02 -3.79 9.24
CA PHE A 103 29.47 -3.80 9.39
C PHE A 103 30.18 -4.65 8.32
N GLN A 104 29.54 -5.69 7.78
CA GLN A 104 30.06 -6.43 6.62
C GLN A 104 29.85 -5.65 5.30
N LEU A 105 28.86 -4.77 5.24
CA LEU A 105 28.70 -3.80 4.15
C LEU A 105 29.80 -2.71 4.18
N PHE A 106 30.52 -2.51 5.30
CA PHE A 106 31.67 -1.60 5.37
C PHE A 106 32.94 -2.11 4.69
N SER A 107 33.01 -3.38 4.28
CA SER A 107 34.10 -3.87 3.41
C SER A 107 33.90 -3.47 1.95
N TYR A 108 32.73 -2.94 1.58
CA TYR A 108 32.43 -2.55 0.22
C TYR A 108 32.99 -1.15 -0.09
N PRO A 109 33.73 -0.96 -1.21
CA PRO A 109 34.28 0.34 -1.63
C PRO A 109 33.21 1.28 -2.22
N ILE A 110 31.99 1.28 -1.68
CA ILE A 110 30.83 2.06 -2.15
C ILE A 110 30.31 2.89 -0.98
N SER A 111 29.92 4.14 -1.24
CA SER A 111 29.40 5.02 -0.20
C SER A 111 28.09 4.48 0.40
N LYS A 112 28.03 4.45 1.74
CA LYS A 112 26.91 3.92 2.56
C LYS A 112 25.55 4.49 2.15
N ILE A 113 25.51 5.79 1.84
CA ILE A 113 24.31 6.50 1.37
C ILE A 113 23.78 5.88 0.06
N LYS A 114 24.66 5.63 -0.93
CA LYS A 114 24.24 5.07 -2.23
C LYS A 114 23.66 3.67 -2.09
N LEU A 115 24.17 2.90 -1.14
CA LEU A 115 23.69 1.55 -0.86
C LEU A 115 22.32 1.57 -0.17
N LEU A 116 22.15 2.40 0.86
CA LEU A 116 20.87 2.55 1.55
C LEU A 116 19.77 3.04 0.60
N TRP A 117 20.09 3.98 -0.28
CA TRP A 117 19.21 4.42 -1.35
C TRP A 117 18.82 3.31 -2.32
N GLY A 118 19.77 2.44 -2.68
CA GLY A 118 19.50 1.28 -3.52
C GLY A 118 18.48 0.33 -2.88
N LYS A 119 18.57 0.12 -1.55
CA LYS A 119 17.62 -0.71 -0.81
C LYS A 119 16.22 -0.09 -0.76
N ILE A 120 16.12 1.20 -0.42
CA ILE A 120 14.83 1.90 -0.37
C ILE A 120 14.17 1.90 -1.76
N LEU A 121 14.92 2.20 -2.80
CA LEU A 121 14.42 2.18 -4.18
C LEU A 121 13.94 0.79 -4.61
N SER A 122 14.62 -0.27 -4.15
CA SER A 122 14.18 -1.65 -4.37
C SER A 122 12.85 -1.95 -3.68
N VAL A 123 12.65 -1.47 -2.44
CA VAL A 123 11.39 -1.66 -1.71
C VAL A 123 10.25 -0.93 -2.42
N ILE A 124 10.46 0.34 -2.82
CA ILE A 124 9.48 1.13 -3.57
C ILE A 124 9.06 0.39 -4.85
N LEU A 125 10.03 -0.15 -5.59
CA LEU A 125 9.76 -0.85 -6.85
C LEU A 125 8.96 -2.15 -6.64
N ILE A 126 9.33 -2.95 -5.62
CA ILE A 126 8.58 -4.17 -5.29
C ILE A 126 7.16 -3.82 -4.82
N ALA A 127 7.03 -2.85 -3.90
CA ALA A 127 5.75 -2.42 -3.35
C ALA A 127 4.83 -1.86 -4.44
N PHE A 128 5.37 -1.05 -5.36
CA PHE A 128 4.61 -0.51 -6.49
C PHE A 128 4.07 -1.60 -7.41
N ILE A 129 4.92 -2.56 -7.81
CA ILE A 129 4.49 -3.69 -8.65
C ILE A 129 3.42 -4.53 -7.92
N ALA A 130 3.65 -4.81 -6.64
CA ALA A 130 2.73 -5.60 -5.81
C ALA A 130 1.37 -4.92 -5.64
N HIS A 131 1.35 -3.60 -5.41
CA HIS A 131 0.14 -2.83 -5.22
C HIS A 131 -0.63 -2.61 -6.52
N PHE A 132 0.08 -2.34 -7.62
CA PHE A 132 -0.50 -2.19 -8.95
C PHE A 132 -1.14 -3.49 -9.46
N SER A 133 -0.42 -4.61 -9.31
CA SER A 133 -0.94 -5.93 -9.70
C SER A 133 -2.16 -6.35 -8.88
N ALA A 134 -2.21 -6.04 -7.59
CA ALA A 134 -3.38 -6.31 -6.77
C ALA A 134 -4.60 -5.50 -7.18
N HIS A 135 -4.42 -4.20 -7.45
CA HIS A 135 -5.48 -3.37 -7.99
C HIS A 135 -6.04 -3.92 -9.30
N LEU A 136 -5.17 -4.40 -10.21
CA LEU A 136 -5.60 -5.04 -11.45
C LEU A 136 -6.39 -6.34 -11.21
N VAL A 137 -5.91 -7.21 -10.33
CA VAL A 137 -6.59 -8.49 -10.01
C VAL A 137 -7.97 -8.24 -9.43
N ILE A 138 -8.09 -7.28 -8.51
CA ILE A 138 -9.36 -6.99 -7.86
C ILE A 138 -10.36 -6.32 -8.81
N GLN A 139 -9.89 -5.39 -9.65
CA GLN A 139 -10.74 -4.80 -10.69
C GLN A 139 -11.23 -5.86 -11.68
N LEU A 140 -10.38 -6.82 -12.04
CA LEU A 140 -10.76 -7.95 -12.89
C LEU A 140 -11.81 -8.83 -12.20
N PHE A 141 -11.65 -9.10 -10.90
CA PHE A 141 -12.61 -9.89 -10.12
C PHE A 141 -13.98 -9.21 -10.05
N ILE A 142 -14.03 -7.91 -9.78
CA ILE A 142 -15.28 -7.13 -9.76
C ILE A 142 -15.94 -7.15 -11.14
N ARG A 143 -15.15 -7.01 -12.23
CA ARG A 143 -15.66 -7.09 -13.61
C ARG A 143 -16.25 -8.46 -13.91
N PHE A 144 -15.59 -9.54 -13.47
CA PHE A 144 -16.08 -10.90 -13.65
C PHE A 144 -17.42 -11.10 -12.93
N MET A 145 -17.53 -10.64 -11.69
CA MET A 145 -18.78 -10.68 -10.93
C MET A 145 -19.89 -9.80 -11.56
N ALA A 146 -19.55 -8.64 -12.15
CA ALA A 146 -20.49 -7.79 -12.85
C ALA A 146 -21.10 -8.45 -14.10
N VAL A 147 -20.27 -9.16 -14.88
CA VAL A 147 -20.74 -9.95 -16.04
C VAL A 147 -21.67 -11.08 -15.60
N VAL A 148 -21.36 -11.77 -14.51
CA VAL A 148 -22.20 -12.85 -13.96
C VAL A 148 -23.55 -12.33 -13.44
N THR A 149 -23.61 -11.07 -13.03
CA THR A 149 -24.80 -10.46 -12.37
C THR A 149 -25.63 -9.58 -13.32
N GLU A 150 -25.31 -9.56 -14.63
CA GLU A 150 -25.99 -8.73 -15.65
C GLU A 150 -26.11 -7.23 -15.29
N SER A 151 -25.19 -6.67 -14.49
CA SER A 151 -25.22 -5.25 -14.12
C SER A 151 -24.51 -4.38 -15.16
N SER A 152 -25.01 -3.16 -15.38
CA SER A 152 -24.38 -2.18 -16.25
C SER A 152 -22.98 -1.81 -15.75
N TYR A 153 -21.97 -2.12 -16.56
CA TYR A 153 -20.57 -1.87 -16.27
C TYR A 153 -20.19 -0.44 -16.67
N ILE A 154 -19.73 0.37 -15.72
CA ILE A 154 -19.20 1.71 -16.03
C ILE A 154 -17.75 1.55 -16.55
N PRO A 155 -17.38 2.15 -17.69
CA PRO A 155 -16.06 1.96 -18.28
C PRO A 155 -14.93 2.58 -17.43
N LEU A 156 -14.09 1.71 -16.85
CA LEU A 156 -12.96 2.04 -15.96
C LEU A 156 -11.68 2.49 -16.69
N ALA A 157 -11.72 2.79 -17.99
CA ALA A 157 -10.52 3.04 -18.79
C ALA A 157 -9.83 4.38 -18.45
N SER A 158 -10.61 5.41 -18.12
CA SER A 158 -10.09 6.73 -17.69
C SER A 158 -9.56 6.73 -16.24
N GLN A 159 -9.91 5.71 -15.45
CA GLN A 159 -9.45 5.57 -14.06
C GLN A 159 -8.05 4.95 -13.94
N LEU A 160 -7.52 4.28 -14.97
CA LEU A 160 -6.24 3.57 -14.87
C LEU A 160 -5.05 4.52 -14.62
N ILE A 161 -5.05 5.69 -15.26
CA ILE A 161 -3.98 6.70 -15.09
C ILE A 161 -4.04 7.34 -13.70
N ASN A 162 -5.24 7.71 -13.25
CA ASN A 162 -5.44 8.22 -11.89
C ASN A 162 -5.08 7.17 -10.84
N LEU A 163 -5.39 5.90 -11.11
CA LEU A 163 -5.04 4.78 -10.24
C LEU A 163 -3.54 4.58 -10.11
N ALA A 164 -2.80 4.66 -11.22
CA ALA A 164 -1.34 4.60 -11.19
C ALA A 164 -0.75 5.74 -10.36
N GLY A 165 -1.28 6.97 -10.49
CA GLY A 165 -0.87 8.11 -9.68
C GLY A 165 -1.15 7.94 -8.18
N ILE A 166 -2.34 7.45 -7.83
CA ILE A 166 -2.74 7.21 -6.44
C ILE A 166 -1.93 6.06 -5.82
N THR A 167 -1.71 4.97 -6.54
CA THR A 167 -0.88 3.85 -6.07
C THR A 167 0.57 4.27 -5.87
N PHE A 168 1.12 5.09 -6.77
CA PHE A 168 2.45 5.64 -6.60
C PHE A 168 2.56 6.55 -5.36
N ALA A 169 1.61 7.47 -5.18
CA ALA A 169 1.60 8.36 -4.02
C ALA A 169 1.43 7.59 -2.69
N THR A 170 0.57 6.58 -2.66
CA THR A 170 0.37 5.74 -1.46
C THR A 170 1.61 4.95 -1.07
N VAL A 171 2.34 4.37 -2.04
CA VAL A 171 3.62 3.70 -1.78
C VAL A 171 4.64 4.69 -1.21
N LEU A 172 4.72 5.90 -1.76
CA LEU A 172 5.62 6.92 -1.20
C LEU A 172 5.26 7.32 0.24
N ILE A 173 3.98 7.33 0.60
CA ILE A 173 3.54 7.55 1.98
C ILE A 173 3.86 6.34 2.87
N GLY A 174 3.78 5.13 2.33
CA GLY A 174 4.14 3.88 3.00
C GLY A 174 5.63 3.75 3.35
N LEU A 175 6.48 4.71 2.94
CA LEU A 175 7.84 4.87 3.44
C LEU A 175 7.89 5.40 4.88
N LEU A 176 6.86 6.07 5.40
CA LEU A 176 6.91 6.67 6.75
C LEU A 176 7.32 5.71 7.89
N PRO A 177 6.84 4.45 7.93
CA PRO A 177 7.20 3.46 8.94
C PRO A 177 8.71 3.17 8.98
N PHE A 178 9.43 3.35 7.87
CA PHE A 178 10.90 3.24 7.83
C PHE A 178 11.56 4.16 8.84
N VAL A 179 11.09 5.42 8.94
CA VAL A 179 11.70 6.44 9.79
C VAL A 179 11.61 6.03 11.26
N LEU A 180 10.44 5.58 11.71
CA LEU A 180 10.25 5.09 13.07
C LEU A 180 11.04 3.80 13.33
N GLY A 181 11.11 2.92 12.33
CA GLY A 181 11.95 1.71 12.35
C GLY A 181 13.42 1.98 12.59
N MET A 182 13.95 2.98 11.89
CA MET A 182 15.35 3.40 11.99
C MET A 182 15.68 4.04 13.32
N ILE A 183 14.76 4.82 13.91
CA ILE A 183 14.98 5.45 15.23
C ILE A 183 15.07 4.39 16.33
N LYS A 184 14.24 3.35 16.27
CA LYS A 184 14.13 2.33 17.33
C LYS A 184 14.90 1.03 17.04
N HIS A 185 15.51 0.91 15.85
CA HIS A 185 16.20 -0.31 15.37
C HIS A 185 15.39 -1.60 15.58
N SER A 186 14.08 -1.55 15.33
CA SER A 186 13.17 -2.65 15.66
C SER A 186 12.20 -2.97 14.53
N THR A 187 12.18 -4.25 14.15
CA THR A 187 11.29 -4.80 13.13
C THR A 187 9.82 -4.75 13.57
N ALA A 188 9.55 -5.02 14.84
CA ALA A 188 8.19 -4.96 15.38
C ALA A 188 7.62 -3.54 15.32
N ILE A 189 8.45 -2.52 15.62
CA ILE A 189 8.02 -1.11 15.63
C ILE A 189 7.73 -0.62 14.21
N THR A 190 8.50 -1.06 13.20
CA THR A 190 8.14 -0.76 11.79
C THR A 190 6.79 -1.30 11.39
N MET A 191 6.50 -2.57 11.73
CA MET A 191 5.23 -3.18 11.34
C MET A 191 4.06 -2.52 12.07
N LEU A 192 4.23 -2.20 13.35
CA LEU A 192 3.21 -1.49 14.14
C LEU A 192 2.97 -0.07 13.61
N SER A 193 4.02 0.66 13.23
CA SER A 193 3.89 1.96 12.58
C SER A 193 3.17 1.86 11.23
N GLY A 194 3.43 0.79 10.48
CA GLY A 194 2.71 0.48 9.24
C GLY A 194 1.23 0.29 9.45
N LEU A 195 0.87 -0.47 10.49
CA LEU A 195 -0.52 -0.68 10.88
C LEU A 195 -1.19 0.63 11.30
N GLY A 196 -0.51 1.47 12.10
CA GLY A 196 -1.02 2.79 12.49
C GLY A 196 -1.23 3.71 11.28
N LEU A 197 -0.30 3.70 10.33
CA LEU A 197 -0.43 4.47 9.09
C LEU A 197 -1.59 3.96 8.22
N ALA A 198 -1.76 2.64 8.12
CA ALA A 198 -2.88 2.02 7.42
C ALA A 198 -4.23 2.43 8.04
N ALA A 199 -4.33 2.46 9.37
CA ALA A 199 -5.53 2.91 10.06
C ALA A 199 -5.83 4.40 9.79
N LEU A 200 -4.82 5.27 9.75
CA LEU A 200 -5.00 6.70 9.48
C LEU A 200 -5.40 7.00 8.03
N LEU A 201 -4.92 6.21 7.06
CA LEU A 201 -5.17 6.46 5.63
C LEU A 201 -6.40 5.74 5.09
N SER A 202 -6.93 4.77 5.83
CA SER A 202 -8.06 3.92 5.42
C SER A 202 -9.34 4.32 6.16
N ASN A 203 -9.60 5.62 6.24
CA ASN A 203 -10.81 6.15 6.87
C ASN A 203 -12.00 6.16 5.90
N VAL A 204 -13.15 5.74 6.40
CA VAL A 204 -14.45 5.87 5.74
C VAL A 204 -15.26 6.89 6.53
N SER A 205 -15.56 8.04 5.94
CA SER A 205 -16.53 8.97 6.53
C SER A 205 -17.96 8.53 6.16
N PRO A 206 -18.85 8.27 7.12
CA PRO A 206 -20.26 8.05 6.84
C PRO A 206 -20.87 9.32 6.25
N GLY A 207 -21.62 9.22 5.15
CA GLY A 207 -22.39 10.33 4.58
C GLY A 207 -21.70 11.20 3.52
N SER A 208 -20.53 10.82 3.01
CA SER A 208 -19.92 11.51 1.87
C SER A 208 -19.08 10.53 1.04
N LEU A 209 -19.60 10.13 -0.11
CA LEU A 209 -18.97 9.12 -0.98
C LEU A 209 -17.88 9.69 -1.90
N SER A 210 -17.70 11.02 -1.95
CA SER A 210 -16.91 11.69 -2.99
C SER A 210 -15.81 12.63 -2.46
N ASN A 211 -15.74 12.91 -1.16
CA ASN A 211 -14.92 14.00 -0.63
C ASN A 211 -14.09 13.59 0.59
N ASN A 212 -13.66 12.32 0.61
CA ASN A 212 -12.60 11.87 1.51
C ASN A 212 -11.29 12.63 1.20
N ILE A 213 -10.82 13.43 2.16
CA ILE A 213 -9.55 14.18 2.06
C ILE A 213 -8.38 13.21 1.75
N ALA A 214 -8.43 11.98 2.27
CA ALA A 214 -7.42 10.95 2.08
C ALA A 214 -7.36 10.33 0.67
N ASP A 215 -8.38 10.58 -0.16
CA ASP A 215 -8.48 10.13 -1.56
C ASP A 215 -8.36 11.31 -2.54
N ASN A 216 -8.27 12.55 -2.03
CA ASN A 216 -7.95 13.70 -2.84
C ASN A 216 -6.50 13.60 -3.33
N LEU A 217 -6.32 13.58 -4.66
CA LEU A 217 -5.02 13.48 -5.31
C LEU A 217 -4.02 14.53 -4.79
N PHE A 218 -4.50 15.77 -4.54
CA PHE A 218 -3.67 16.84 -4.00
C PHE A 218 -3.12 16.51 -2.59
N PHE A 219 -3.94 15.93 -1.72
CA PHE A 219 -3.51 15.54 -0.38
C PHE A 219 -2.50 14.39 -0.44
N LEU A 220 -2.75 13.39 -1.28
CA LEU A 220 -1.83 12.26 -1.51
C LEU A 220 -0.47 12.73 -2.03
N ILE A 221 -0.45 13.65 -3.00
CA ILE A 221 0.80 14.24 -3.51
C ILE A 221 1.54 14.96 -2.40
N PHE A 222 0.86 15.81 -1.64
CA PHE A 222 1.48 16.57 -0.55
C PHE A 222 2.03 15.66 0.56
N ALA A 223 1.25 14.67 0.99
CA ALA A 223 1.67 13.68 1.98
C ALA A 223 2.86 12.83 1.50
N SER A 224 2.87 12.44 0.22
CA SER A 224 3.99 11.69 -0.38
C SER A 224 5.30 12.50 -0.37
N PHE A 225 5.21 13.81 -0.66
CA PHE A 225 6.35 14.70 -0.65
C PHE A 225 6.93 14.88 0.77
N ILE A 226 6.05 15.04 1.77
CA ILE A 226 6.45 15.10 3.18
C ILE A 226 7.13 13.79 3.60
N SER A 227 6.53 12.64 3.29
CA SER A 227 7.11 11.32 3.61
C SER A 227 8.51 11.15 3.01
N LEU A 228 8.69 11.59 1.76
CA LEU A 228 9.98 11.54 1.08
C LEU A 228 11.00 12.48 1.73
N MET A 229 10.62 13.71 2.09
CA MET A 229 11.49 14.67 2.81
C MET A 229 11.95 14.13 4.16
N ILE A 230 11.05 13.52 4.94
CA ILE A 230 11.39 12.93 6.25
C ILE A 230 12.33 11.74 6.07
N THR A 231 12.08 10.90 5.07
CA THR A 231 12.93 9.74 4.73
C THR A 231 14.33 10.18 4.34
N LEU A 232 14.44 11.22 3.50
CA LEU A 232 15.71 11.86 3.13
C LEU A 232 16.49 12.36 4.34
N PHE A 233 15.81 13.07 5.24
CA PHE A 233 16.42 13.59 6.46
C PHE A 233 16.90 12.47 7.38
N SER A 234 16.14 11.37 7.48
CA SER A 234 16.53 10.19 8.25
C SER A 234 17.81 9.56 7.70
N ILE A 235 17.90 9.37 6.37
CA ILE A 235 19.11 8.87 5.68
C ILE A 235 20.32 9.76 5.95
N TYR A 236 20.14 11.09 5.82
CA TYR A 236 21.21 12.05 6.07
C TYR A 236 21.72 11.99 7.51
N THR A 237 20.81 11.90 8.48
CA THR A 237 21.15 11.81 9.91
C THR A 237 21.94 10.54 10.22
N ILE A 238 21.56 9.39 9.65
CA ILE A 238 22.28 8.12 9.80
C ILE A 238 23.70 8.28 9.25
N SER A 239 23.84 8.87 8.06
CA SER A 239 25.16 9.08 7.46
C SER A 239 26.08 9.96 8.32
N ARG A 240 25.53 10.92 9.09
CA ARG A 240 26.34 11.80 9.93
C ARG A 240 26.74 11.15 11.25
N LYS A 241 25.87 10.33 11.86
CA LYS A 241 26.16 9.61 13.11
C LYS A 241 27.31 8.62 12.95
N ASP A 242 27.39 7.96 11.79
CA ASP A 242 28.48 7.03 11.46
C ASP A 242 29.85 7.68 11.29
N ILE A 243 29.92 8.99 11.02
CA ILE A 243 31.18 9.74 10.88
C ILE A 243 31.72 10.15 12.26
N ASN A 244 30.86 10.21 13.28
CA ASN A 244 31.19 10.67 14.62
C ASN A 244 31.54 9.54 15.60
N ILE A 245 31.51 8.28 15.13
CA ILE A 245 32.08 7.13 15.84
C ILE A 245 33.52 7.02 15.36
N LYS A 246 34.40 7.78 16.01
CA LYS A 246 35.85 7.77 15.79
C LYS A 246 36.51 7.00 16.92
#